data_AF-A0AB74VFF1-F1
#
_entry.id   AF-A0AB74VFF1-F1
#
_cell.length_a   1.000
_cell.length_b   1.000
_cell.length_c   1.000
_cell.angle_alpha   90.00
_cell.angle_beta   90.00
_cell.angle_gamma   90.00
#
_symmetry.space_group_name_H-M   'P 1'
#
loop_
_entity.id
_entity.type
_entity.pdbx_description
1 polymer ?
#
loop_
_entity_poly.entity_id
_entity_poly.type
_entity_poly.pdbx_seq_one_letter_code
_entity_poly.pdbx_strand_id
1 'polypeptide(L)'
;MKNKKVLTISILPLMWTIYVLFELITGRINDLRTILFNMILIILFALVGLFSYIIGIKYECGFKSNTLVILFFFLFLFDQGIKILIKLFWFNNDFPIISSLLYFRPIINTEGSWLNARFGASVNFPILITINIFAIFIFIEVYRYYLYKGNKDFWADMCFIFVCCGATCSLIDKIFYGGSLDFIGISNLFIADIKDLYINIGILFFALTMFNNGYLASNEDTSVKEDIQSLRKFFLFIKKDISHKFKSF
;
A
#
# COMPACT_ATOMS: atom_id res chain seq x y z
N MET A 1 -2.54 -25.39 -4.38
CA MET A 1 -3.81 -24.61 -4.34
C MET A 1 -4.33 -24.32 -2.93
N LYS A 2 -4.49 -25.30 -2.03
CA LYS A 2 -5.04 -25.07 -0.67
C LYS A 2 -4.20 -24.09 0.17
N ASN A 3 -2.87 -24.20 0.12
CA ASN A 3 -1.96 -23.32 0.86
C ASN A 3 -1.97 -21.87 0.34
N LYS A 4 -2.05 -21.65 -0.98
CA LYS A 4 -2.14 -20.32 -1.62
C LYS A 4 -3.42 -19.59 -1.21
N LYS A 5 -4.55 -20.30 -1.17
CA LYS A 5 -5.84 -19.76 -0.69
C LYS A 5 -5.74 -19.32 0.77
N VAL A 6 -5.27 -20.21 1.65
CA VAL A 6 -5.15 -19.91 3.09
C VAL A 6 -4.24 -18.71 3.31
N LEU A 7 -3.08 -18.68 2.66
CA LEU A 7 -2.13 -17.57 2.76
C LEU A 7 -2.75 -16.23 2.32
N THR A 8 -3.42 -16.20 1.17
CA THR A 8 -4.05 -14.96 0.66
C THR A 8 -5.12 -14.44 1.63
N ILE A 9 -5.88 -15.34 2.23
CA ILE A 9 -6.94 -14.99 3.19
C ILE A 9 -6.35 -14.54 4.53
N SER A 10 -5.19 -15.08 4.95
CA SER A 10 -4.64 -14.87 6.30
C SER A 10 -3.70 -13.67 6.45
N ILE A 11 -3.06 -13.17 5.39
CA ILE A 11 -2.05 -12.10 5.51
C ILE A 11 -2.63 -10.82 6.13
N LEU A 12 -3.72 -10.27 5.58
CA LEU A 12 -4.31 -9.04 6.13
C LEU A 12 -4.85 -9.23 7.56
N PRO A 13 -5.61 -10.29 7.87
CA PRO A 13 -5.96 -10.66 9.24
C PRO A 13 -4.76 -10.69 10.20
N LEU A 14 -3.65 -11.31 9.78
CA LEU A 14 -2.45 -11.45 10.58
C LEU A 14 -1.78 -10.08 10.82
N MET A 15 -1.61 -9.27 9.76
CA MET A 15 -1.08 -7.91 9.87
C MET A 15 -1.91 -7.06 10.85
N TRP A 16 -3.24 -7.11 10.75
CA TRP A 16 -4.12 -6.38 11.65
C TRP A 16 -4.07 -6.92 13.08
N THR A 17 -4.01 -8.25 13.25
CA THR A 17 -3.88 -8.87 14.58
C THR A 17 -2.60 -8.43 15.27
N ILE A 18 -1.47 -8.42 14.55
CA ILE A 18 -0.19 -7.94 15.08
C ILE A 18 -0.30 -6.47 15.50
N TYR A 19 -0.94 -5.64 14.68
CA TYR A 19 -1.18 -4.23 15.01
C TYR A 19 -2.05 -4.06 16.28
N VAL A 20 -3.15 -4.80 16.39
CA VAL A 20 -4.04 -4.76 17.57
C VAL A 20 -3.32 -5.23 18.83
N LEU A 21 -2.51 -6.30 18.74
CA LEU A 21 -1.68 -6.77 19.85
C LEU A 21 -0.67 -5.70 20.29
N PHE A 22 -0.03 -5.01 19.34
CA PHE A 22 0.86 -3.90 19.63
C PHE A 22 0.14 -2.73 20.34
N GLU A 23 -1.08 -2.38 19.91
CA GLU A 23 -1.86 -1.30 20.54
C GLU A 23 -2.43 -1.70 21.91
N LEU A 24 -2.67 -2.99 22.15
CA LEU A 24 -2.97 -3.54 23.48
C LEU A 24 -1.76 -3.43 24.42
N ILE A 25 -0.57 -3.87 23.97
CA ILE A 25 0.67 -3.82 24.75
C ILE A 25 1.06 -2.38 25.10
N THR A 26 0.85 -1.44 24.18
CA THR A 26 1.15 -0.01 24.39
C THR A 26 0.04 0.74 25.15
N GLY A 27 -1.05 0.06 25.51
CA GLY A 27 -2.13 0.60 26.34
C GLY A 27 -3.10 1.56 25.63
N ARG A 28 -3.03 1.68 24.28
CA ARG A 28 -3.99 2.51 23.51
C ARG A 28 -5.33 1.82 23.30
N ILE A 29 -5.34 0.49 23.28
CA ILE A 29 -6.55 -0.32 23.43
C ILE A 29 -6.62 -0.82 24.86
N ASN A 30 -7.63 -0.41 25.60
CA ASN A 30 -7.83 -0.81 27.00
C ASN A 30 -9.29 -1.16 27.32
N ASP A 31 -10.19 -1.10 26.34
CA ASP A 31 -11.61 -1.39 26.52
C ASP A 31 -12.09 -2.53 25.62
N LEU A 32 -13.05 -3.32 26.12
CA LEU A 32 -13.58 -4.49 25.43
C LEU A 32 -14.27 -4.13 24.10
N ARG A 33 -14.87 -2.94 24.01
CA ARG A 33 -15.63 -2.52 22.83
C ARG A 33 -14.69 -2.30 21.64
N THR A 34 -13.57 -1.62 21.85
CA THR A 34 -12.53 -1.43 20.84
C THR A 34 -11.91 -2.77 20.43
N ILE A 35 -11.68 -3.69 21.37
CA ILE A 35 -11.19 -5.05 21.05
C ILE A 35 -12.17 -5.77 20.11
N LEU A 36 -13.45 -5.84 20.48
CA LEU A 36 -14.47 -6.52 19.68
C LEU A 36 -14.63 -5.90 18.28
N PHE A 37 -14.58 -4.57 18.18
CA PHE A 37 -14.63 -3.88 16.90
C PHE A 37 -13.44 -4.25 16.00
N ASN A 38 -12.24 -4.30 16.57
CA ASN A 38 -11.05 -4.72 15.84
C ASN A 38 -11.11 -6.19 15.40
N MET A 39 -11.80 -7.06 16.14
CA MET A 39 -12.07 -8.44 15.68
C MET A 39 -13.02 -8.49 14.48
N ILE A 40 -13.98 -7.56 14.37
CA ILE A 40 -14.85 -7.45 13.18
C ILE A 40 -14.01 -7.05 11.95
N LEU A 41 -13.04 -6.14 12.12
CA LEU A 41 -12.13 -5.75 11.03
C LEU A 41 -11.26 -6.92 10.55
N ILE A 42 -10.87 -7.85 11.42
CA ILE A 42 -10.17 -9.09 11.02
C ILE A 42 -11.02 -9.90 10.04
N ILE A 43 -12.33 -10.01 10.28
CA ILE A 43 -13.25 -10.72 9.37
C ILE A 43 -13.35 -9.98 8.04
N LEU A 44 -13.47 -8.65 8.07
CA LEU A 44 -13.47 -7.82 6.86
C LEU A 44 -12.18 -8.05 6.03
N PHE A 45 -11.02 -8.05 6.67
CA PHE A 45 -9.75 -8.31 6.00
C PHE A 45 -9.64 -9.72 5.43
N ALA A 46 -10.19 -10.73 6.10
CA ALA A 46 -10.28 -12.08 5.57
C ALA A 46 -11.16 -12.14 4.31
N LEU A 47 -12.26 -11.38 4.28
CA LEU A 47 -13.13 -11.26 3.09
C LEU A 47 -12.39 -10.58 1.93
N VAL A 48 -11.65 -9.50 2.19
CA VAL A 48 -10.81 -8.85 1.17
C VAL A 48 -9.77 -9.83 0.60
N GLY A 49 -9.12 -10.61 1.46
CA GLY A 49 -8.19 -11.67 1.05
C GLY A 49 -8.88 -12.76 0.21
N LEU A 50 -10.11 -13.14 0.57
CA LEU A 50 -10.90 -14.11 -0.21
C LEU A 50 -11.27 -13.58 -1.59
N PHE A 51 -11.74 -12.34 -1.70
CA PHE A 51 -12.04 -11.71 -2.99
C PHE A 51 -10.77 -11.58 -3.84
N SER A 52 -9.66 -11.16 -3.24
CA SER A 52 -8.37 -11.07 -3.91
C SER A 52 -7.92 -12.44 -4.43
N TYR A 53 -8.13 -13.51 -3.66
CA TYR A 53 -7.87 -14.88 -4.10
C TYR A 53 -8.70 -15.26 -5.32
N ILE A 54 -10.02 -15.05 -5.27
CA ILE A 54 -10.96 -15.42 -6.34
C ILE A 54 -10.63 -14.67 -7.64
N ILE A 55 -10.31 -13.38 -7.55
CA ILE A 55 -9.92 -12.58 -8.72
C ILE A 55 -8.55 -13.04 -9.22
N GLY A 56 -7.59 -13.27 -8.33
CA GLY A 56 -6.23 -13.62 -8.71
C GLY A 56 -6.10 -14.99 -9.38
N ILE A 57 -6.94 -15.97 -9.02
CA ILE A 57 -7.00 -17.24 -9.78
C ILE A 57 -7.63 -17.05 -11.16
N LYS A 58 -8.59 -16.13 -11.30
CA LYS A 58 -9.26 -15.85 -12.58
C LYS A 58 -8.32 -15.15 -13.57
N TYR A 59 -7.43 -14.31 -13.06
CA TYR A 59 -6.50 -13.51 -13.86
C TYR A 59 -5.04 -13.87 -13.58
N GLU A 60 -4.71 -15.16 -13.39
CA GLU A 60 -3.38 -15.59 -12.91
C GLU A 60 -2.21 -15.01 -13.73
N CYS A 61 -2.37 -14.87 -15.05
CA CYS A 61 -1.39 -14.26 -15.97
C CYS A 61 -1.34 -12.72 -15.93
N GLY A 62 -2.01 -12.08 -14.98
CA GLY A 62 -2.12 -10.64 -14.85
C GLY A 62 -3.04 -9.98 -15.89
N PHE A 63 -3.00 -8.65 -15.90
CA PHE A 63 -3.78 -7.79 -16.78
C PHE A 63 -2.93 -7.19 -17.91
N LYS A 64 -3.61 -6.78 -18.97
CA LYS A 64 -2.99 -5.99 -20.06
C LYS A 64 -2.66 -4.58 -19.56
N SER A 65 -1.64 -3.96 -20.15
CA SER A 65 -1.19 -2.61 -19.74
C SER A 65 -2.29 -1.56 -19.79
N ASN A 66 -3.19 -1.60 -20.77
CA ASN A 66 -4.31 -0.65 -20.85
C ASN A 66 -5.25 -0.79 -19.64
N THR A 67 -5.49 -2.03 -19.18
CA THR A 67 -6.29 -2.29 -17.98
C THR A 67 -5.59 -1.75 -16.74
N LEU A 68 -4.27 -1.92 -16.63
CA LEU A 68 -3.47 -1.37 -15.54
C LEU A 68 -3.56 0.16 -15.49
N VAL A 69 -3.45 0.84 -16.65
CA VAL A 69 -3.61 2.30 -16.74
C VAL A 69 -5.00 2.75 -16.31
N ILE A 70 -6.05 2.05 -16.76
CA ILE A 70 -7.44 2.36 -16.36
C ILE A 70 -7.62 2.18 -14.85
N LEU A 71 -7.11 1.07 -14.28
CA LEU A 71 -7.18 0.82 -12.85
C LEU A 71 -6.42 1.89 -12.04
N PHE A 72 -5.24 2.30 -12.49
CA PHE A 72 -4.48 3.37 -11.86
C PHE A 72 -5.31 4.67 -11.79
N PHE A 73 -5.82 5.14 -12.93
CA PHE A 73 -6.59 6.39 -12.95
C PHE A 73 -7.91 6.28 -12.20
N PHE A 74 -8.57 5.12 -12.22
CA PHE A 74 -9.77 4.89 -11.42
C PHE A 74 -9.50 5.06 -9.92
N LEU A 75 -8.47 4.38 -9.39
CA LEU A 75 -8.10 4.48 -7.97
C LEU A 75 -7.61 5.89 -7.61
N PHE A 76 -6.81 6.48 -8.49
CA PHE A 76 -6.28 7.83 -8.32
C PHE A 76 -7.40 8.88 -8.19
N LEU A 77 -8.33 8.88 -9.14
CA LEU A 77 -9.47 9.79 -9.15
C LEU A 77 -10.42 9.53 -7.99
N PHE A 78 -10.52 8.28 -7.52
CA PHE A 78 -11.33 7.94 -6.36
C PHE A 78 -10.78 8.56 -5.07
N ASP A 79 -9.50 8.37 -4.76
CA ASP A 79 -8.87 8.98 -3.57
C ASP A 79 -8.87 10.52 -3.64
N GLN A 80 -8.32 11.08 -4.72
CA GLN A 80 -8.16 12.52 -4.87
C GLN A 80 -9.51 13.24 -5.04
N GLY A 81 -10.45 12.63 -5.76
CA GLY A 81 -11.81 13.16 -5.93
C GLY A 81 -12.56 13.22 -4.61
N ILE A 82 -12.53 12.15 -3.80
CA ILE A 82 -13.16 12.16 -2.47
C ILE A 82 -12.51 13.20 -1.57
N LYS A 83 -11.19 13.33 -1.57
CA LYS A 83 -10.47 14.36 -0.80
C LYS A 83 -10.87 15.78 -1.20
N ILE A 84 -10.95 16.07 -2.51
CA ILE A 84 -11.43 17.36 -2.99
C ILE A 84 -12.85 17.64 -2.51
N LEU A 85 -13.77 16.66 -2.65
CA LEU A 85 -15.15 16.81 -2.21
C LEU A 85 -15.24 17.05 -0.69
N ILE A 86 -14.51 16.28 0.10
CA ILE A 86 -14.43 16.48 1.56
C ILE A 86 -13.89 17.88 1.86
N LYS A 87 -12.81 18.29 1.21
CA LYS A 87 -12.19 19.60 1.45
C LYS A 87 -13.14 20.76 1.17
N LEU A 88 -13.96 20.65 0.12
CA LEU A 88 -14.88 21.70 -0.31
C LEU A 88 -16.18 21.75 0.51
N PHE A 89 -16.74 20.59 0.87
CA PHE A 89 -18.11 20.51 1.40
C PHE A 89 -18.22 20.01 2.84
N TRP A 90 -17.26 19.20 3.31
CA TRP A 90 -17.40 18.44 4.57
C TRP A 90 -16.20 18.54 5.51
N PHE A 91 -15.22 19.39 5.23
CA PHE A 91 -13.97 19.44 5.99
C PHE A 91 -14.20 19.75 7.48
N ASN A 92 -15.21 20.54 7.81
CA ASN A 92 -15.54 20.93 9.19
C ASN A 92 -16.59 20.00 9.83
N ASN A 93 -16.99 18.91 9.17
CA ASN A 93 -17.95 17.96 9.71
C ASN A 93 -17.22 16.87 10.48
N ASP A 94 -17.56 16.70 11.75
CA ASP A 94 -17.12 15.57 12.57
C ASP A 94 -18.36 14.85 13.10
N PHE A 95 -18.51 13.57 12.78
CA PHE A 95 -19.59 12.76 13.34
C PHE A 95 -19.23 11.28 13.45
N PRO A 96 -19.76 10.59 14.49
CA PRO A 96 -19.64 9.15 14.61
C PRO A 96 -20.50 8.46 13.54
N ILE A 97 -19.90 7.52 12.81
CA ILE A 97 -20.62 6.54 11.97
C ILE A 97 -21.05 5.36 12.85
N ILE A 98 -20.12 4.87 13.68
CA ILE A 98 -20.39 3.90 14.74
C ILE A 98 -19.86 4.51 16.03
N SER A 99 -20.77 4.81 16.97
CA SER A 99 -20.43 5.46 18.24
C SER A 99 -19.20 4.82 18.89
N SER A 100 -18.22 5.65 19.25
CA SER A 100 -16.93 5.27 19.87
C SER A 100 -16.00 4.38 19.05
N LEU A 101 -16.30 4.07 17.79
CA LEU A 101 -15.57 3.06 17.02
C LEU A 101 -15.19 3.51 15.60
N LEU A 102 -16.09 4.17 14.87
CA LEU A 102 -15.85 4.61 13.51
C LEU A 102 -16.39 6.03 13.33
N TYR A 103 -15.56 6.91 12.79
CA TYR A 103 -15.85 8.33 12.67
C TYR A 103 -15.54 8.84 11.27
N PHE A 104 -16.37 9.77 10.80
CA PHE A 104 -15.95 10.71 9.78
C PHE A 104 -15.32 11.91 10.49
N ARG A 105 -14.01 12.08 10.35
CA ARG A 105 -13.24 13.14 11.02
C ARG A 105 -12.14 13.65 10.09
N PRO A 106 -12.45 14.60 9.19
CA PRO A 106 -11.46 15.19 8.30
C PRO A 106 -10.43 16.00 9.08
N ILE A 107 -9.16 15.71 8.86
CA ILE A 107 -8.01 16.45 9.39
C ILE A 107 -6.92 16.58 8.34
N ILE A 108 -6.10 17.63 8.45
CA ILE A 108 -4.83 17.67 7.74
C ILE A 108 -3.76 17.09 8.68
N ASN A 109 -3.33 15.88 8.39
CA ASN A 109 -2.26 15.20 9.10
C ASN A 109 -0.91 15.78 8.66
N THR A 110 -0.33 16.62 9.52
CA THR A 110 0.95 17.29 9.30
C THR A 110 2.16 16.46 9.71
N GLU A 111 1.97 15.26 10.28
CA GLU A 111 3.07 14.34 10.55
C GLU A 111 3.58 13.68 9.25
N GLY A 112 2.80 13.73 8.16
CA GLY A 112 3.23 13.35 6.82
C GLY A 112 3.42 11.84 6.57
N SER A 113 3.54 11.03 7.63
CA SER A 113 3.42 9.57 7.59
C SER A 113 3.04 8.99 8.94
N TRP A 114 2.43 7.81 8.94
CA TRP A 114 2.10 7.08 10.16
C TRP A 114 3.34 6.80 11.03
N LEU A 115 4.49 6.48 10.43
CA LEU A 115 5.73 6.23 11.18
C LEU A 115 6.23 7.50 11.90
N ASN A 116 6.13 8.65 11.23
CA ASN A 116 6.51 9.93 11.84
C ASN A 116 5.61 10.24 13.04
N ALA A 117 4.29 10.13 12.84
CA ALA A 117 3.29 10.33 13.88
C ALA A 117 3.45 9.36 15.06
N ARG A 118 3.81 8.10 14.77
CA ARG A 118 3.87 7.04 15.79
C ARG A 118 5.14 7.11 16.63
N PHE A 119 6.29 7.32 15.99
CA PHE A 119 7.59 7.24 16.67
C PHE A 119 8.24 8.61 16.91
N GLY A 120 7.54 9.71 16.58
CA GLY A 120 8.08 11.06 16.72
C GLY A 120 9.35 11.28 15.89
N ALA A 121 9.46 10.61 14.73
CA ALA A 121 10.69 10.59 13.94
C ALA A 121 11.08 11.97 13.40
N SER A 122 10.18 12.96 13.48
CA SER A 122 10.38 14.37 13.14
C SER A 122 10.97 14.60 11.74
N VAL A 123 10.69 13.71 10.79
CA VAL A 123 11.14 13.83 9.40
C VAL A 123 10.36 14.94 8.72
N ASN A 124 11.07 15.94 8.17
CA ASN A 124 10.43 17.08 7.54
C ASN A 124 9.82 16.74 6.16
N PHE A 125 8.86 17.56 5.72
CA PHE A 125 8.14 17.36 4.46
C PHE A 125 9.01 17.30 3.20
N PRO A 126 10.01 18.17 3.00
CA PRO A 126 10.89 18.08 1.83
C PRO A 126 11.59 16.71 1.72
N ILE A 127 12.06 16.16 2.84
CA ILE A 127 12.66 14.82 2.88
C ILE A 127 11.61 13.75 2.56
N LEU A 128 10.42 13.82 3.17
CA LEU A 128 9.34 12.88 2.89
C LEU A 128 8.91 12.89 1.42
N ILE A 129 8.81 14.08 0.81
CA ILE A 129 8.50 14.25 -0.62
C ILE A 129 9.60 13.62 -1.47
N THR A 130 10.87 13.90 -1.15
CA THR A 130 12.02 13.35 -1.88
C THR A 130 12.06 11.83 -1.82
N ILE A 131 11.87 11.25 -0.63
CA ILE A 131 11.79 9.81 -0.41
C ILE A 131 10.62 9.23 -1.22
N ASN A 132 9.47 9.90 -1.25
CA ASN A 132 8.30 9.41 -1.94
C ASN A 132 8.46 9.41 -3.47
N ILE A 133 9.04 10.47 -4.04
CA ILE A 133 9.40 10.53 -5.47
C ILE A 133 10.38 9.40 -5.82
N PHE A 134 11.41 9.22 -5.00
CA PHE A 134 12.41 8.17 -5.21
C PHE A 134 11.80 6.76 -5.11
N ALA A 135 10.91 6.54 -4.14
CA ALA A 135 10.20 5.27 -3.96
C ALA A 135 9.31 4.96 -5.17
N ILE A 136 8.55 5.94 -5.69
CA ILE A 136 7.72 5.77 -6.89
C ILE A 136 8.60 5.38 -8.08
N PHE A 137 9.70 6.11 -8.30
CA PHE A 137 10.64 5.82 -9.38
C PHE A 137 11.21 4.40 -9.29
N ILE A 138 11.72 4.02 -8.12
CA ILE A 138 12.23 2.66 -7.89
C ILE A 138 11.15 1.63 -8.16
N PHE A 139 9.92 1.83 -7.66
CA PHE A 139 8.86 0.84 -7.79
C PHE A 139 8.47 0.61 -9.26
N ILE A 140 8.41 1.68 -10.05
CA ILE A 140 8.22 1.61 -11.50
C ILE A 140 9.35 0.80 -12.13
N GLU A 141 10.61 1.10 -11.83
CA GLU A 141 11.74 0.39 -12.44
C GLU A 141 11.82 -1.08 -11.99
N VAL A 142 11.49 -1.39 -10.73
CA VAL A 142 11.40 -2.77 -10.24
C VAL A 142 10.33 -3.54 -11.01
N TYR A 143 9.14 -2.98 -11.19
CA TYR A 143 8.08 -3.64 -11.95
C TYR A 143 8.47 -3.83 -13.42
N ARG A 144 9.09 -2.82 -14.05
CA ARG A 144 9.60 -2.94 -15.43
C ARG A 144 10.68 -4.02 -15.56
N TYR A 145 11.59 -4.10 -14.59
CA TYR A 145 12.63 -5.12 -14.59
C TYR A 145 12.06 -6.52 -14.35
N TYR A 146 11.04 -6.63 -13.48
CA TYR A 146 10.27 -7.86 -13.27
C TYR A 146 9.64 -8.34 -14.59
N LEU A 147 8.98 -7.45 -15.35
CA LEU A 147 8.45 -7.77 -16.69
C LEU A 147 9.55 -8.13 -17.70
N TYR A 148 10.68 -7.42 -17.67
CA TYR A 148 11.83 -7.69 -18.56
C TYR A 148 12.41 -9.10 -18.36
N LYS A 149 12.33 -9.65 -17.14
CA LYS A 149 12.70 -11.05 -16.86
C LYS A 149 11.70 -12.08 -17.38
N GLY A 150 10.61 -11.64 -18.02
CA GLY A 150 9.54 -12.51 -18.51
C GLY A 150 8.48 -12.85 -17.46
N ASN A 151 8.57 -12.26 -16.26
CA ASN A 151 7.59 -12.51 -15.21
C ASN A 151 6.35 -11.66 -15.43
N LYS A 152 5.16 -12.23 -15.19
CA LYS A 152 3.87 -11.54 -15.29
C LYS A 152 2.83 -12.33 -14.49
N ASP A 153 2.28 -11.72 -13.45
CA ASP A 153 1.20 -12.32 -12.67
C ASP A 153 0.26 -11.26 -12.06
N PHE A 154 -0.94 -11.69 -11.67
CA PHE A 154 -1.93 -10.81 -11.05
C PHE A 154 -1.43 -10.10 -9.80
N TRP A 155 -0.69 -10.80 -8.95
CA TRP A 155 -0.23 -10.29 -7.66
C TRP A 155 0.77 -9.16 -7.90
N ALA A 156 1.73 -9.35 -8.82
CA ALA A 156 2.70 -8.33 -9.20
C ALA A 156 2.02 -7.10 -9.83
N ASP A 157 1.02 -7.32 -10.68
CA ASP A 157 0.23 -6.25 -11.30
C ASP A 157 -0.54 -5.42 -10.26
N MET A 158 -1.25 -6.08 -9.35
CA MET A 158 -2.02 -5.38 -8.32
C MET A 158 -1.10 -4.72 -7.29
N CYS A 159 0.03 -5.34 -6.95
CA CYS A 159 1.09 -4.74 -6.15
C CYS A 159 1.56 -3.43 -6.77
N PHE A 160 1.94 -3.48 -8.06
CA PHE A 160 2.34 -2.31 -8.84
C PHE A 160 1.29 -1.20 -8.78
N ILE A 161 0.04 -1.52 -9.11
CA ILE A 161 -1.05 -0.53 -9.16
C ILE A 161 -1.33 0.10 -7.81
N PHE A 162 -1.53 -0.70 -6.76
CA PHE A 162 -1.92 -0.17 -5.45
C PHE A 162 -0.80 0.65 -4.79
N VAL A 163 0.45 0.21 -4.89
CA VAL A 163 1.59 0.95 -4.33
C VAL A 163 1.85 2.23 -5.13
N CYS A 164 1.92 2.17 -6.46
CA CYS A 164 2.16 3.37 -7.27
C CYS A 164 1.02 4.39 -7.13
N CYS A 165 -0.24 3.94 -7.11
CA CYS A 165 -1.38 4.84 -6.93
C CYS A 165 -1.38 5.46 -5.53
N GLY A 166 -1.22 4.65 -4.48
CA GLY A 166 -1.18 5.14 -3.10
C GLY A 166 -0.03 6.11 -2.85
N ALA A 167 1.16 5.83 -3.39
CA ALA A 167 2.31 6.70 -3.29
C ALA A 167 2.10 8.00 -4.09
N THR A 168 1.54 7.94 -5.30
CA THR A 168 1.25 9.14 -6.10
C THR A 168 0.24 10.05 -5.39
N CYS A 169 -0.83 9.48 -4.81
CA CYS A 169 -1.78 10.24 -4.00
C CYS A 169 -1.08 10.88 -2.79
N SER A 170 -0.23 10.12 -2.09
CA SER A 170 0.56 10.60 -0.96
C SER A 170 1.49 11.76 -1.32
N LEU A 171 2.07 11.74 -2.52
CA LEU A 171 2.93 12.80 -3.03
C LEU A 171 2.12 14.07 -3.28
N ILE A 172 0.98 13.95 -3.97
CA ILE A 172 0.08 15.07 -4.25
C ILE A 172 -0.37 15.69 -2.93
N ASP A 173 -0.77 14.89 -1.95
CA ASP A 173 -1.24 15.44 -0.69
C ASP A 173 -0.17 16.28 0.01
N LYS A 174 1.06 15.77 0.08
CA LYS A 174 2.18 16.48 0.70
C LYS A 174 2.50 17.79 -0.01
N ILE A 175 2.40 17.82 -1.34
CA ILE A 175 2.68 19.00 -2.15
C ILE A 175 1.58 20.06 -2.01
N PHE A 176 0.30 19.66 -2.03
CA PHE A 176 -0.81 20.60 -2.12
C PHE A 176 -1.50 20.92 -0.79
N TYR A 177 -1.53 19.98 0.17
CA TYR A 177 -2.14 20.19 1.48
C TYR A 177 -1.11 20.52 2.58
N GLY A 178 0.19 20.38 2.31
CA GLY A 178 1.22 20.49 3.37
C GLY A 178 1.10 19.38 4.42
N GLY A 179 0.51 18.24 4.04
CA GLY A 179 0.10 17.16 4.94
C GLY A 179 -0.60 16.05 4.17
N SER A 180 -1.49 15.31 4.85
CA SER A 180 -2.41 14.34 4.25
C SER A 180 -3.83 14.64 4.71
N LEU A 181 -4.80 14.68 3.80
CA LEU A 181 -6.22 14.83 4.19
C LEU A 181 -6.76 13.46 4.61
N ASP A 182 -6.73 13.19 5.91
CA ASP A 182 -7.21 11.95 6.51
C ASP A 182 -8.63 12.17 7.03
N PHE A 183 -9.51 11.16 6.95
CA PHE A 183 -10.94 11.36 7.27
C PHE A 183 -11.66 10.15 7.86
N ILE A 184 -11.04 8.95 7.83
CA ILE A 184 -11.61 7.71 8.37
C ILE A 184 -11.02 7.48 9.76
N GLY A 185 -11.74 7.88 10.81
CA GLY A 185 -11.32 7.69 12.20
C GLY A 185 -11.66 6.30 12.72
N ILE A 186 -10.66 5.54 13.16
CA ILE A 186 -10.80 4.20 13.76
C ILE A 186 -10.56 4.30 15.27
N SER A 187 -11.65 4.34 16.05
CA SER A 187 -11.64 4.56 17.50
C SER A 187 -10.69 5.71 17.88
N ASN A 188 -9.83 5.50 18.87
CA ASN A 188 -8.74 6.37 19.30
C ASN A 188 -7.36 5.97 18.69
N LEU A 189 -7.34 5.06 17.71
CA LEU A 189 -6.11 4.45 17.19
C LEU A 189 -5.43 5.37 16.18
N PHE A 190 -6.15 5.71 15.12
CA PHE A 190 -5.66 6.57 14.04
C PHE A 190 -6.83 7.11 13.21
N ILE A 191 -6.52 8.10 12.38
CA ILE A 191 -7.37 8.56 11.30
C ILE A 191 -6.61 8.27 10.01
N ALA A 192 -7.24 7.61 9.06
CA ALA A 192 -6.64 7.21 7.79
C ALA A 192 -7.40 7.83 6.61
N ASP A 193 -6.87 7.62 5.42
CA ASP A 193 -7.54 7.89 4.16
C ASP A 193 -7.56 6.65 3.24
N ILE A 194 -8.01 6.85 2.01
CA ILE A 194 -8.15 5.78 1.03
C ILE A 194 -6.78 5.32 0.52
N LYS A 195 -5.82 6.22 0.26
CA LYS A 195 -4.46 5.81 -0.14
C LYS A 195 -3.78 4.92 0.91
N ASP A 196 -4.06 5.08 2.20
CA ASP A 196 -3.48 4.21 3.23
C ASP A 196 -4.02 2.77 3.10
N LEU A 197 -5.28 2.61 2.69
CA LEU A 197 -5.84 1.30 2.32
C LEU A 197 -5.17 0.75 1.06
N TYR A 198 -4.91 1.59 0.06
CA TYR A 198 -4.19 1.18 -1.15
C TYR A 198 -2.80 0.64 -0.82
N ILE A 199 -2.01 1.36 -0.02
CA ILE A 199 -0.67 0.90 0.37
C ILE A 199 -0.74 -0.43 1.13
N ASN A 200 -1.70 -0.60 2.06
CA ASN A 200 -1.85 -1.87 2.79
C ASN A 200 -2.24 -3.05 1.87
N ILE A 201 -3.14 -2.83 0.92
CA ILE A 201 -3.49 -3.83 -0.09
C ILE A 201 -2.28 -4.10 -1.02
N GLY A 202 -1.50 -3.08 -1.35
CA GLY A 202 -0.24 -3.21 -2.10
C GLY A 202 0.78 -4.09 -1.38
N ILE A 203 0.92 -3.95 -0.05
CA ILE A 203 1.78 -4.80 0.79
C ILE A 203 1.30 -6.25 0.77
N LEU A 204 -0.01 -6.50 0.87
CA LEU A 204 -0.58 -7.84 0.69
C LEU A 204 -0.13 -8.43 -0.65
N PHE A 205 -0.32 -7.68 -1.74
CA PHE A 205 0.03 -8.17 -3.08
C PHE A 205 1.52 -8.39 -3.25
N PHE A 206 2.37 -7.53 -2.67
CA PHE A 206 3.81 -7.74 -2.63
C PHE A 206 4.19 -9.07 -1.96
N ALA A 207 3.63 -9.33 -0.77
CA ALA A 207 3.86 -10.59 -0.06
C ALA A 207 3.42 -11.81 -0.89
N LEU A 208 2.29 -11.71 -1.59
CA LEU A 208 1.79 -12.76 -2.46
C LEU A 208 2.64 -12.96 -3.71
N THR A 209 3.16 -11.89 -4.32
CA THR A 209 4.13 -11.98 -5.43
C THR A 209 5.39 -12.71 -4.99
N MET A 210 5.92 -12.37 -3.81
CA MET A 210 7.12 -13.02 -3.26
C MET A 210 6.89 -14.50 -2.98
N PHE A 211 5.75 -14.85 -2.38
CA PHE A 211 5.43 -16.24 -2.08
C PHE A 211 5.15 -17.07 -3.33
N ASN A 212 4.35 -16.55 -4.26
CA ASN A 212 3.90 -17.31 -5.43
C ASN A 212 5.02 -17.55 -6.45
N ASN A 213 6.02 -16.66 -6.50
CA ASN A 213 7.17 -16.80 -7.39
C ASN A 213 8.36 -17.53 -6.75
N GLY A 214 8.19 -18.12 -5.56
CA GLY A 214 9.24 -18.95 -4.94
C GLY A 214 10.30 -18.19 -4.13
N TYR A 215 10.29 -16.85 -4.16
CA TYR A 215 11.29 -16.00 -3.50
C TYR A 215 11.34 -16.10 -1.97
N LEU A 216 10.40 -16.81 -1.34
CA LEU A 216 10.38 -17.09 0.10
C LEU A 216 10.61 -18.58 0.41
N ALA A 217 10.96 -19.40 -0.59
CA ALA A 217 11.30 -20.81 -0.39
C ALA A 217 12.77 -20.94 0.05
N SER A 218 13.03 -21.83 1.01
CA SER A 218 14.37 -22.11 1.58
C SER A 218 15.42 -22.56 0.57
N ASN A 219 15.02 -22.87 -0.66
CA ASN A 219 15.92 -23.38 -1.70
C ASN A 219 16.49 -22.25 -2.57
N GLU A 220 16.11 -20.99 -2.31
CA GLU A 220 16.59 -19.80 -3.00
C GLU A 220 17.58 -18.98 -2.17
N ASP A 221 18.26 -19.58 -1.19
CA ASP A 221 19.31 -18.90 -0.43
C ASP A 221 20.40 -18.37 -1.38
N THR A 222 20.49 -17.05 -1.51
CA THR A 222 21.51 -16.37 -2.30
C THR A 222 22.69 -15.96 -1.43
N SER A 223 23.88 -15.95 -2.03
CA SER A 223 25.05 -15.32 -1.42
C SER A 223 25.02 -13.80 -1.61
N VAL A 224 25.64 -13.05 -0.69
CA VAL A 224 25.81 -11.58 -0.81
C VAL A 224 26.40 -11.18 -2.17
N LYS A 225 27.27 -12.01 -2.73
CA LYS A 225 27.88 -11.77 -4.04
C LYS A 225 26.85 -11.83 -5.17
N GLU A 226 25.93 -12.79 -5.11
CA GLU A 226 24.84 -12.94 -6.09
C GLU A 226 23.82 -11.81 -5.97
N ASP A 227 23.54 -11.34 -4.75
CA ASP A 227 22.66 -10.19 -4.51
C ASP A 227 23.25 -8.91 -5.12
N ILE A 228 24.55 -8.65 -4.87
CA ILE A 228 25.27 -7.51 -5.47
C ILE A 228 25.25 -7.63 -6.99
N GLN A 229 25.43 -8.83 -7.55
CA GLN A 229 25.37 -9.03 -8.99
C GLN A 229 23.96 -8.78 -9.55
N SER A 230 22.92 -9.19 -8.83
CA SER A 230 21.52 -8.96 -9.21
C SER A 230 21.18 -7.47 -9.18
N LEU A 231 21.63 -6.73 -8.15
CA LEU A 231 21.51 -5.28 -8.08
C LEU A 231 22.26 -4.60 -9.24
N ARG A 232 23.49 -5.04 -9.55
CA ARG A 232 24.24 -4.51 -10.71
C ARG A 232 23.48 -4.73 -12.02
N LYS A 233 22.89 -5.91 -12.24
CA LYS A 233 22.06 -6.19 -13.43
C LYS A 233 20.85 -5.26 -13.50
N PHE A 234 20.19 -5.01 -12.37
CA PHE A 234 19.08 -4.06 -12.27
C PHE A 234 19.50 -2.62 -12.63
N PHE A 235 20.59 -2.11 -12.06
CA PHE A 235 21.08 -0.76 -12.40
C PHE A 235 21.54 -0.65 -13.86
N LEU A 236 22.15 -1.71 -14.41
CA LEU A 236 22.52 -1.76 -15.83
C LEU A 236 21.28 -1.75 -16.73
N PHE A 237 20.20 -2.43 -16.34
CA PHE A 237 18.91 -2.37 -17.02
C PHE A 237 18.37 -0.95 -17.06
N ILE A 238 18.28 -0.26 -15.91
CA ILE A 238 17.82 1.14 -15.83
C ILE A 238 18.68 2.05 -16.72
N LYS A 239 20.01 1.94 -16.63
CA LYS A 239 20.94 2.78 -17.41
C LYS A 239 20.77 2.58 -18.92
N LYS A 240 20.59 1.34 -19.37
CA LYS A 240 20.36 1.04 -20.79
C LYS A 240 19.05 1.63 -21.28
N ASP A 241 17.99 1.51 -20.50
CA ASP A 241 16.68 2.00 -20.87
C ASP A 241 16.63 3.53 -20.99
N ILE A 242 17.19 4.23 -20.00
CA ILE A 242 17.31 5.69 -20.03
C ILE A 242 18.14 6.14 -21.24
N SER A 243 19.29 5.51 -21.50
CA SER A 243 20.16 5.90 -22.62
C SER A 243 19.56 5.59 -24.00
N HIS A 244 18.76 4.54 -24.14
CA HIS A 244 18.03 4.27 -25.39
C HIS A 244 16.92 5.29 -25.66
N LYS A 245 16.16 5.70 -24.64
CA LYS A 245 15.13 6.75 -24.80
C LYS A 245 15.72 8.10 -25.21
N PHE A 246 16.93 8.45 -24.77
CA PHE A 246 17.60 9.68 -25.17
C PHE A 246 18.23 9.65 -26.57
N LYS A 247 18.43 8.46 -27.17
CA LYS A 247 18.94 8.32 -28.55
C LYS A 247 17.86 8.34 -29.62
N SER A 248 16.58 8.24 -29.22
CA SER A 248 15.43 8.28 -30.13
C SER A 248 14.79 9.67 -30.25
N PHE A 249 15.45 10.71 -29.73
CA PHE A 249 15.13 12.12 -29.94
C PHE A 249 16.31 12.78 -30.66
#